data_AF-A0A653UPN9-F1
#
_entry.id   AF-A0A653UPN9-F1
#
_cell.length_a   1.000
_cell.length_b   1.000
_cell.length_c   1.000
_cell.angle_alpha   90.00
_cell.angle_beta   90.00
_cell.angle_gamma   90.00
#
_symmetry.space_group_name_H-M   'P 1'
#
loop_
_entity.id
_entity.type
_entity.pdbx_description
1 polymer ?
#
loop_
_entity_poly.entity_id
_entity_poly.type
_entity_poly.pdbx_seq_one_letter_code
_entity_poly.pdbx_strand_id
1 'polypeptide(L)'
;MRMDYIVLAAWTIQAAVGASLLVSWVRHAKGSNAGLILTHVTAMIAFAVLWVVFIVTGAVAWGWAGFVVLVLFIGFGDATMVRRARALRGEANPGLRDYIPAARVSLAGRLGGRTRFHMLFSALVFFPCLAVCIIATAR
;
A
#
# COMPACT_ATOMS: atom_id res chain seq x y z
N MET A 1 6.80 -18.08 -15.42
CA MET A 1 6.62 -17.80 -13.97
C MET A 1 5.12 -17.76 -13.70
N ARG A 2 4.60 -18.50 -12.70
CA ARG A 2 3.17 -18.43 -12.37
C ARG A 2 2.83 -17.00 -11.88
N MET A 3 1.62 -16.50 -12.16
CA MET A 3 1.24 -15.09 -11.92
C MET A 3 1.24 -14.68 -10.44
N ASP A 4 1.01 -15.63 -9.54
CA ASP A 4 1.13 -15.51 -8.08
C ASP A 4 2.55 -15.11 -7.61
N TYR A 5 3.61 -15.64 -8.23
CA TYR A 5 4.99 -15.21 -7.93
C TYR A 5 5.31 -13.82 -8.48
N ILE A 6 4.68 -13.41 -9.60
CA ILE A 6 4.82 -12.05 -10.13
C ILE A 6 4.24 -11.04 -9.11
N VAL A 7 3.08 -11.37 -8.52
CA VAL A 7 2.50 -10.57 -7.43
C VAL A 7 3.46 -10.48 -6.25
N LEU A 8 4.04 -11.59 -5.81
CA LEU A 8 4.98 -11.60 -4.68
C LEU A 8 6.24 -10.77 -4.99
N ALA A 9 6.78 -10.86 -6.21
CA ALA A 9 7.92 -10.06 -6.65
C ALA A 9 7.59 -8.56 -6.68
N ALA A 10 6.45 -8.19 -7.25
CA ALA A 10 5.97 -6.80 -7.27
C ALA A 10 5.75 -6.28 -5.83
N TRP A 11 5.12 -7.07 -4.97
CA TRP A 11 4.95 -6.72 -3.56
C TRP A 11 6.31 -6.54 -2.87
N THR A 12 7.31 -7.38 -3.16
CA THR A 12 8.65 -7.25 -2.56
C THR A 12 9.32 -5.94 -2.94
N ILE A 13 9.22 -5.51 -4.20
CA ILE A 13 9.72 -4.20 -4.67
C ILE A 13 8.98 -3.07 -3.93
N GLN A 14 7.66 -3.16 -3.86
CA GLN A 14 6.81 -2.20 -3.17
C GLN A 14 7.15 -2.10 -1.68
N ALA A 15 7.36 -3.24 -1.02
CA ALA A 15 7.71 -3.36 0.38
C ALA A 15 9.11 -2.82 0.68
N ALA A 16 10.08 -3.01 -0.21
CA ALA A 16 11.42 -2.42 -0.06
C ALA A 16 11.37 -0.88 -0.04
N VAL A 17 10.59 -0.28 -0.96
CA VAL A 17 10.39 1.17 -0.95
C VAL A 17 9.61 1.62 0.29
N GLY A 18 8.57 0.88 0.67
CA GLY A 18 7.78 1.12 1.90
C GLY A 18 8.65 1.07 3.16
N ALA A 19 9.55 0.09 3.29
CA ALA A 19 10.50 -0.01 4.38
C ALA A 19 11.46 1.19 4.40
N SER A 20 11.94 1.65 3.24
CA SER A 20 12.78 2.85 3.18
C SER A 20 12.04 4.12 3.64
N LEU A 21 10.74 4.21 3.35
CA LEU A 21 9.86 5.29 3.83
C LEU A 21 9.62 5.18 5.33
N LEU A 22 9.39 3.96 5.85
CA LEU A 22 9.24 3.67 7.27
C LEU A 22 10.50 4.06 8.04
N VAL A 23 11.69 3.69 7.56
CA VAL A 23 12.98 4.08 8.16
C VAL A 23 13.11 5.61 8.18
N SER A 24 12.78 6.28 7.08
CA SER A 24 12.80 7.75 7.00
C SER A 24 11.83 8.38 8.00
N TRP A 25 10.65 7.79 8.17
CA TRP A 25 9.67 8.24 9.16
C TRP A 25 10.16 8.04 10.59
N VAL A 26 10.69 6.86 10.93
CA VAL A 26 11.26 6.57 12.25
C VAL A 26 12.38 7.57 12.60
N ARG A 27 13.20 7.97 11.62
CA ARG A 27 14.32 8.89 11.84
C ARG A 27 13.92 10.36 11.97
N HIS A 28 12.91 10.81 11.24
CA HIS A 28 12.67 12.25 11.06
C HIS A 28 11.26 12.73 11.45
N ALA A 29 10.32 11.82 11.67
CA ALA A 29 8.91 12.16 11.88
C ALA A 29 8.18 11.21 12.84
N LYS A 30 8.93 10.45 13.65
CA LYS A 30 8.39 9.49 14.61
C LYS A 30 7.39 10.18 15.53
N GLY A 31 6.20 9.60 15.67
CA GLY A 31 5.08 10.16 16.42
C GLY A 31 4.02 10.84 15.54
N SER A 32 4.40 11.46 14.42
CA SER A 32 3.42 11.98 13.46
C SER A 32 2.81 10.84 12.65
N ASN A 33 1.47 10.79 12.55
CA ASN A 33 0.73 9.75 11.82
C ASN A 33 0.99 8.30 12.29
N ALA A 34 1.49 8.09 13.52
CA ALA A 34 1.94 6.78 13.98
C ALA A 34 0.88 5.68 13.84
N GLY A 35 -0.36 5.94 14.28
CA GLY A 35 -1.45 4.96 14.14
C GLY A 35 -1.73 4.54 12.70
N LEU A 36 -1.75 5.50 11.76
CA LEU A 36 -1.98 5.20 10.34
C LEU A 36 -0.83 4.40 9.73
N ILE A 37 0.41 4.80 10.03
CA ILE A 37 1.61 4.16 9.48
C ILE A 37 1.75 2.74 10.03
N LEU A 38 1.60 2.55 11.34
CA LEU A 38 1.69 1.24 11.97
C LEU A 38 0.59 0.31 11.47
N THR A 39 -0.66 0.79 11.40
CA THR A 39 -1.79 0.00 10.86
C THR A 39 -1.51 -0.44 9.42
N HIS A 40 -1.04 0.49 8.58
CA HIS A 40 -0.70 0.18 7.20
C HIS A 40 0.42 -0.87 7.10
N VAL A 41 1.53 -0.69 7.82
CA VAL A 41 2.66 -1.65 7.80
C VAL A 41 2.25 -3.03 8.31
N THR A 42 1.53 -3.10 9.43
CA THR A 42 1.05 -4.36 9.99
C THR A 42 0.12 -5.08 9.00
N ALA A 43 -0.78 -4.35 8.35
CA ALA A 43 -1.66 -4.92 7.34
C ALA A 43 -0.90 -5.42 6.10
N MET A 44 0.15 -4.71 5.64
CA MET A 44 0.97 -5.17 4.52
C MET A 44 1.77 -6.43 4.86
N ILE A 45 2.20 -6.59 6.12
CA ILE A 45 2.82 -7.84 6.61
C ILE A 45 1.78 -8.97 6.62
N ALA A 46 0.58 -8.72 7.15
CA ALA A 46 -0.50 -9.70 7.17
C ALA A 46 -0.87 -10.16 5.75
N PHE A 47 -0.99 -9.22 4.81
CA PHE A 47 -1.17 -9.51 3.38
C PHE A 47 -0.09 -10.47 2.87
N ALA A 48 1.20 -10.19 3.13
CA ALA A 48 2.29 -11.01 2.64
C ALA A 48 2.26 -12.43 3.21
N VAL A 49 1.97 -12.58 4.50
CA VAL A 49 1.82 -13.89 5.15
C VAL A 49 0.69 -14.67 4.48
N LEU A 50 -0.49 -14.07 4.34
CA LEU A 50 -1.65 -14.71 3.69
C LEU A 50 -1.33 -15.11 2.24
N TRP A 51 -0.63 -14.24 1.49
CA TRP A 51 -0.26 -14.51 0.11
C TRP A 51 0.76 -15.65 -0.02
N VAL A 52 1.75 -15.72 0.88
CA VAL A 52 2.71 -16.83 0.92
C VAL A 52 2.00 -18.13 1.27
N VAL A 53 1.07 -18.13 2.23
CA VAL A 53 0.25 -19.31 2.54
C VAL A 53 -0.56 -19.77 1.33
N PHE A 54 -1.15 -18.83 0.58
CA PHE A 54 -1.83 -19.14 -0.68
C PHE A 54 -0.90 -19.82 -1.70
N ILE A 55 0.31 -19.28 -1.93
CA ILE A 55 1.28 -19.86 -2.87
C ILE A 55 1.69 -21.28 -2.44
N VAL A 56 1.94 -21.50 -1.15
CA VAL A 56 2.41 -22.78 -0.62
C VAL A 56 1.31 -23.85 -0.64
N THR A 57 0.09 -23.48 -0.27
CA THR A 57 -1.03 -24.44 -0.11
C THR A 57 -1.87 -24.60 -1.37
N GLY A 58 -1.85 -23.61 -2.27
CA GLY A 58 -2.77 -23.51 -3.40
C GLY A 58 -4.22 -23.18 -3.02
N ALA A 59 -4.55 -23.03 -1.73
CA ALA A 59 -5.92 -22.82 -1.28
C ALA A 59 -6.37 -21.37 -1.51
N VAL A 60 -7.28 -21.20 -2.48
CA VAL A 60 -7.76 -19.92 -3.02
C VAL A 60 -8.32 -18.97 -1.95
N ALA A 61 -8.91 -19.51 -0.88
CA ALA A 61 -9.42 -18.74 0.24
C ALA A 61 -8.35 -17.82 0.88
N TRP A 62 -7.09 -18.27 0.95
CA TRP A 62 -5.99 -17.46 1.48
C TRP A 62 -5.62 -16.30 0.55
N GLY A 63 -5.72 -16.49 -0.77
CA GLY A 63 -5.50 -15.44 -1.76
C GLY A 63 -6.55 -14.32 -1.61
N TRP A 64 -7.83 -14.69 -1.51
CA TRP A 64 -8.90 -13.73 -1.24
C TRP A 64 -8.77 -13.05 0.11
N ALA A 65 -8.43 -13.79 1.17
CA ALA A 65 -8.20 -13.20 2.49
C ALA A 65 -7.08 -12.14 2.44
N GLY A 66 -5.95 -12.46 1.78
CA GLY A 66 -4.88 -11.51 1.53
C GLY A 66 -5.39 -10.28 0.76
N PHE A 67 -6.08 -10.48 -0.36
CA PHE A 67 -6.61 -9.38 -1.15
C PHE A 67 -7.60 -8.49 -0.37
N VAL A 68 -8.46 -9.06 0.46
CA VAL A 68 -9.35 -8.30 1.37
C VAL A 68 -8.55 -7.44 2.34
N VAL A 69 -7.48 -7.98 2.94
CA VAL A 69 -6.57 -7.17 3.78
C VAL A 69 -5.97 -6.02 2.97
N LEU A 70 -5.52 -6.28 1.73
CA LEU A 70 -4.98 -5.22 0.88
C LEU A 70 -6.02 -4.11 0.61
N VAL A 71 -7.24 -4.47 0.22
CA VAL A 71 -8.34 -3.53 -0.06
C VAL A 71 -8.70 -2.68 1.17
N LEU A 72 -8.88 -3.32 2.33
CA LEU A 72 -9.31 -2.61 3.53
C LEU A 72 -8.23 -1.66 4.07
N PHE A 73 -6.96 -2.02 3.89
CA PHE A 73 -5.87 -1.31 4.56
C PHE A 73 -4.98 -0.43 3.65
N ILE A 74 -5.20 -0.47 2.33
CA ILE A 74 -4.51 0.46 1.39
C ILE A 74 -4.88 1.93 1.70
N GLY A 75 -6.13 2.19 2.10
CA GLY A 75 -6.62 3.52 2.43
C GLY A 75 -5.90 4.19 3.60
N PHE A 76 -5.26 3.42 4.49
CA PHE A 76 -4.43 4.00 5.56
C PHE A 76 -3.15 4.63 4.99
N GLY A 77 -2.55 4.02 3.95
CA GLY A 77 -1.45 4.62 3.20
C GLY A 77 -1.88 5.94 2.56
N ASP A 78 -3.04 5.95 1.91
CA ASP A 78 -3.61 7.16 1.31
C ASP A 78 -3.92 8.24 2.35
N ALA A 79 -4.42 7.86 3.53
CA ALA A 79 -4.67 8.81 4.61
C ALA A 79 -3.37 9.51 5.07
N THR A 80 -2.23 8.81 5.11
CA THR A 80 -0.93 9.44 5.40
C THR A 80 -0.52 10.43 4.31
N MET A 81 -0.74 10.09 3.05
CA MET A 81 -0.48 10.95 1.89
C MET A 81 -1.33 12.22 1.96
N VAL A 82 -2.64 12.06 2.19
CA VAL A 82 -3.61 13.16 2.31
C VAL A 82 -3.24 14.09 3.45
N ARG A 83 -2.95 13.56 4.65
CA ARG A 83 -2.52 14.38 5.80
C ARG A 83 -1.26 15.18 5.49
N ARG A 84 -0.27 14.56 4.83
CA ARG A 84 0.97 15.24 4.47
C ARG A 84 0.76 16.30 3.39
N ALA A 85 -0.09 16.02 2.40
CA ALA A 85 -0.43 16.99 1.36
C ALA A 85 -1.21 18.20 1.90
N ARG A 86 -2.07 18.01 2.92
CA ARG A 86 -2.70 19.11 3.66
C ARG A 86 -1.67 19.97 4.40
N ALA A 87 -0.76 19.33 5.13
CA ALA A 87 0.31 20.04 5.85
C ALA A 87 1.16 20.92 4.92
N LEU A 88 1.51 20.43 3.72
CA LEU A 88 2.24 21.21 2.72
C LEU A 88 1.45 22.40 2.14
N ARG A 89 0.12 22.36 2.22
CA ARG A 89 -0.76 23.43 1.76
C ARG A 89 -1.19 24.38 2.89
N GLY A 90 -0.77 24.13 4.13
CA GLY A 90 -1.22 24.90 5.29
C GLY A 90 -2.67 24.65 5.68
N GLU A 91 -3.27 23.53 5.24
CA GLU A 91 -4.68 23.20 5.50
C GLU A 91 -4.81 22.35 6.77
N ALA A 92 -5.53 22.85 7.78
CA ALA A 92 -5.73 22.13 9.04
C ALA A 92 -7.04 21.30 9.06
N ASN A 93 -8.06 21.71 8.31
CA ASN A 93 -9.38 21.08 8.35
C ASN A 93 -9.51 19.95 7.33
N PRO A 94 -9.91 18.73 7.74
CA PRO A 94 -10.19 17.63 6.82
C PRO A 94 -11.46 17.92 6.01
N GLY A 95 -11.38 17.75 4.69
CA GLY A 95 -12.49 17.89 3.75
C GLY A 95 -12.73 16.62 2.94
N LEU A 96 -13.97 16.44 2.48
CA LEU A 96 -14.38 15.28 1.65
C LEU A 96 -13.67 15.22 0.28
N ARG A 97 -13.05 16.31 -0.16
CA ARG A 97 -12.37 16.41 -1.47
C ARG A 97 -10.85 16.34 -1.39
N ASP A 98 -10.27 16.04 -0.22
CA ASP A 98 -8.82 16.14 0.00
C ASP A 98 -7.99 15.13 -0.79
N TYR A 99 -8.61 14.07 -1.30
CA TYR A 99 -7.93 13.04 -2.06
C TYR A 99 -7.37 13.57 -3.40
N ILE A 100 -8.16 14.36 -4.15
CA ILE A 100 -7.73 14.88 -5.46
C ILE A 100 -6.52 15.83 -5.31
N PRO A 101 -6.53 16.83 -4.43
CA PRO A 101 -5.36 17.66 -4.18
C PRO A 101 -4.15 16.84 -3.69
N ALA A 102 -4.36 15.84 -2.83
CA ALA A 102 -3.28 14.98 -2.37
C ALA A 102 -2.64 14.19 -3.51
N ALA A 103 -3.44 13.60 -4.40
CA ALA A 103 -2.95 12.94 -5.59
C ALA A 103 -2.15 13.90 -6.48
N ARG A 104 -2.62 15.14 -6.70
CA ARG A 104 -1.89 16.15 -7.48
C ARG A 104 -0.53 16.51 -6.86
N VAL A 105 -0.49 16.73 -5.54
CA VAL A 105 0.76 17.02 -4.80
C VAL A 105 1.74 15.86 -4.89
N SER A 106 1.26 14.62 -4.78
CA SER A 106 2.07 13.40 -4.93
C SER A 106 2.59 13.21 -6.34
N LEU A 107 1.75 13.39 -7.36
CA LEU A 107 2.13 13.29 -8.77
C LEU A 107 3.13 14.37 -9.18
N ALA A 108 3.01 15.57 -8.63
CA ALA A 108 4.01 16.63 -8.77
C ALA A 108 5.33 16.34 -8.04
N GLY A 109 5.44 15.21 -7.32
CA GLY A 109 6.65 14.80 -6.62
C GLY A 109 6.92 15.57 -5.32
N ARG A 110 6.00 16.43 -4.87
CA ARG A 110 6.18 17.29 -3.69
C ARG A 110 6.20 16.53 -2.36
N LEU A 111 5.78 15.25 -2.35
CA LEU A 111 5.93 14.33 -1.21
C LEU A 111 7.24 13.51 -1.26
N GLY A 112 8.10 13.75 -2.25
CA GLY A 112 9.33 13.01 -2.51
C GLY A 112 9.14 11.86 -3.50
N GLY A 113 10.18 11.56 -4.28
CA GLY A 113 10.15 10.55 -5.34
C GLY A 113 9.77 9.15 -4.86
N ARG A 114 10.25 8.74 -3.67
CA ARG A 114 9.90 7.45 -3.05
C ARG A 114 8.41 7.31 -2.75
N THR A 115 7.78 8.36 -2.23
CA THR A 115 6.33 8.39 -1.97
C THR A 115 5.55 8.29 -3.28
N ARG A 116 5.95 9.05 -4.31
CA ARG A 116 5.32 9.00 -5.63
C ARG A 116 5.42 7.62 -6.26
N PHE A 117 6.62 7.01 -6.22
CA PHE A 117 6.82 5.64 -6.69
C PHE A 117 5.92 4.67 -5.93
N HIS A 118 5.96 4.69 -4.60
CA HIS A 118 5.20 3.79 -3.76
C HIS A 118 3.69 3.91 -4.02
N MET A 119 3.17 5.13 -4.17
CA MET A 119 1.77 5.35 -4.54
C MET A 119 1.43 4.75 -5.92
N LEU A 120 2.20 5.06 -6.97
CA LEU A 120 1.90 4.60 -8.33
C LEU A 120 2.07 3.08 -8.49
N PHE A 121 3.13 2.54 -7.91
CA PHE A 121 3.47 1.13 -8.01
C PHE A 121 2.50 0.25 -7.21
N SER A 122 1.76 0.80 -6.24
CA SER A 122 0.73 0.08 -5.51
C SER A 122 -0.35 -0.51 -6.43
N ALA A 123 -0.70 0.17 -7.53
CA ALA A 123 -1.65 -0.33 -8.52
C ALA A 123 -1.15 -1.61 -9.22
N LEU A 124 0.17 -1.71 -9.45
CA LEU A 124 0.82 -2.88 -10.03
C LEU A 124 0.90 -4.07 -9.07
N VAL A 125 0.67 -3.85 -7.77
CA VAL A 125 0.47 -4.95 -6.81
C VAL A 125 -1.01 -5.29 -6.75
N PHE A 126 -1.88 -4.28 -6.65
CA PHE A 126 -3.31 -4.43 -6.43
C PHE A 126 -4.03 -5.18 -7.55
N PHE A 127 -3.91 -4.73 -8.80
CA PHE A 127 -4.67 -5.34 -9.90
C PHE A 127 -4.20 -6.76 -10.23
N PRO A 128 -2.90 -7.07 -10.23
CA PRO A 128 -2.45 -8.45 -10.37
C PRO A 128 -2.90 -9.36 -9.22
N CYS A 129 -2.96 -8.88 -7.97
CA CYS A 129 -3.56 -9.65 -6.88
C CYS A 129 -5.00 -10.05 -7.19
N LEU A 130 -5.82 -9.07 -7.60
CA LEU A 130 -7.22 -9.31 -7.96
C LEU A 130 -7.33 -10.32 -9.11
N ALA A 131 -6.55 -10.12 -10.17
CA ALA A 131 -6.53 -11.03 -11.32
C ALA A 131 -6.17 -12.46 -10.92
N VAL A 132 -5.14 -12.64 -10.08
CA VAL A 132 -4.76 -13.95 -9.56
C VAL A 132 -5.89 -14.58 -8.75
N CYS A 133 -6.57 -13.84 -7.88
CA CYS A 133 -7.68 -14.37 -7.09
C CYS A 133 -8.85 -14.84 -7.99
N ILE A 134 -9.22 -14.04 -8.99
CA ILE A 134 -10.27 -14.40 -9.96
C ILE A 134 -9.88 -15.66 -10.75
N ILE A 135 -8.68 -15.68 -11.32
CA ILE A 135 -8.19 -16.80 -12.13
C ILE A 135 -8.08 -18.07 -11.29
N ALA A 136 -7.60 -17.97 -10.05
CA ALA A 136 -7.48 -19.11 -9.15
C ALA A 136 -8.83 -19.66 -8.70
N THR A 137 -9.87 -18.81 -8.61
CA THR A 137 -11.24 -19.24 -8.29
C THR A 137 -11.91 -19.99 -9.44
N ALA A 138 -11.54 -19.65 -10.68
CA ALA A 138 -12.12 -20.25 -11.89
C ALA A 138 -11.44 -21.57 -12.31
N ARG A 139 -10.45 -22.05 -11.54
CA ARG A 139 -9.71 -23.29 -11.77
C ARG A 139 -10.12 -24.35 -10.78
#